data_AF-A0A101HMY2-F1
#
_entry.id   AF-A0A101HMY2-F1
#
_cell.length_a   1.000
_cell.length_b   1.000
_cell.length_c   1.000
_cell.angle_alpha   90.00
_cell.angle_beta   90.00
_cell.angle_gamma   90.00
#
_symmetry.space_group_name_H-M   'P 1'
#
loop_
_entity.id
_entity.type
_entity.pdbx_description
1 polymer ?
#
loop_
_entity_poly.entity_id
_entity_poly.type
_entity_poly.pdbx_seq_one_letter_code
_entity_poly.pdbx_strand_id
1 'polypeptide(L)'
;ALDEAHQIISIGIFVIEMSSHQLSHLTISPDIAIIHNITSEHLDYYKDTAEYIRSKEAITRYQKVNQYVLYNPIYPQAEKIASLSPGNKIKIDTAPTLNATNSDIQVYLKSHYLTFRDNRAVKITDEKIVSQNEIPLLGMHNLQNIAPSILIAKLFGIPTTKITQAIKSFEPLPHRLEKVAKINEVIYVNDSMATMPDAAISALSCFSDQPIILLAGGHERNQDFIPFAKKIVESNVKAMALFPANGARLFEEVQKQLKTQNLQKKISVKEVHSMDEALQFSQEHASPGDVILLAPGAASFGIFENYADRGNKFREWVKNKARPQK
;
A
#
# COMPACT_ATOMS: atom_id res chain seq x y z
N ALA A 1 -1.54 15.64 20.81
CA ALA A 1 -1.54 14.16 20.79
C ALA A 1 -0.32 13.55 21.49
N LEU A 2 0.89 13.49 20.89
CA LEU A 2 2.07 12.92 21.61
C LEU A 2 2.49 13.79 22.81
N ASP A 3 2.57 15.12 22.64
CA ASP A 3 2.95 16.03 23.74
C ASP A 3 1.89 16.09 24.87
N GLU A 4 0.65 15.71 24.57
CA GLU A 4 -0.46 15.62 25.53
C GLU A 4 -0.59 14.21 26.13
N ALA A 5 0.03 13.19 25.55
CA ALA A 5 -0.04 11.81 26.05
C ALA A 5 0.55 11.68 27.46
N HIS A 6 1.50 12.54 27.83
CA HIS A 6 2.06 12.64 29.18
C HIS A 6 1.06 13.15 30.23
N GLN A 7 -0.03 13.82 29.81
CA GLN A 7 -1.08 14.33 30.70
C GLN A 7 -2.18 13.30 30.98
N ILE A 8 -2.18 12.17 30.26
CA ILE A 8 -3.15 11.09 30.47
C ILE A 8 -2.61 10.16 31.57
N ILE A 9 -3.19 10.25 32.77
CA ILE A 9 -2.89 9.41 33.94
C ILE A 9 -3.54 8.02 33.78
N SER A 10 -3.32 7.34 32.65
CA SER A 10 -3.76 5.96 32.46
C SER A 10 -2.67 5.12 31.81
N ILE A 11 -2.42 3.94 32.37
CA ILE A 11 -1.56 2.90 31.80
C ILE A 11 -2.20 2.45 30.48
N GLY A 12 -1.64 2.87 29.35
CA GLY A 12 -2.18 2.57 28.03
C GLY A 12 -1.11 2.62 26.94
N ILE A 13 -1.33 1.87 25.86
CA ILE A 13 -0.50 1.93 24.65
C ILE A 13 -1.21 2.84 23.66
N PHE A 14 -0.51 3.87 23.18
CA PHE A 14 -1.00 4.74 22.12
C PHE A 14 -0.42 4.28 20.78
N VAL A 15 -1.28 4.04 19.79
CA VAL A 15 -0.89 3.76 18.41
C VAL A 15 -1.32 4.95 17.57
N ILE A 16 -0.35 5.66 16.99
CA ILE A 16 -0.59 6.96 16.34
C ILE A 16 0.05 6.96 14.96
N GLU A 17 -0.76 7.20 13.93
CA GLU A 17 -0.29 7.55 12.59
C GLU A 17 0.08 9.04 12.58
N MET A 18 1.27 9.39 12.07
CA MET A 18 1.76 10.77 12.03
C MET A 18 2.17 11.17 10.63
N SER A 19 1.62 12.29 10.14
CA SER A 19 2.03 12.92 8.88
C SER A 19 3.38 13.64 9.03
N SER A 20 4.02 13.97 7.90
CA SER A 20 5.27 14.75 7.89
C SER A 20 5.15 16.10 8.60
N HIS A 21 3.99 16.77 8.48
CA HIS A 21 3.69 18.02 9.17
C HIS A 21 3.69 17.81 10.69
N GLN A 22 2.99 16.79 11.17
CA GLN A 22 2.92 16.49 12.61
C GLN A 22 4.29 16.09 13.17
N LEU A 23 5.06 15.30 12.42
CA LEU A 23 6.40 14.87 12.83
C LEU A 23 7.34 16.06 13.01
N SER A 24 7.28 17.08 12.14
CA SER A 24 8.18 18.24 12.22
C SER A 24 8.08 19.03 13.52
N HIS A 25 6.96 18.92 14.24
CA HIS A 25 6.69 19.61 15.50
C HIS A 25 6.96 18.76 16.75
N LEU A 26 7.38 17.51 16.59
CA LEU A 26 7.66 16.64 17.73
C LEU A 26 8.77 17.21 18.61
N THR A 27 8.56 17.14 19.92
CA THR A 27 9.59 17.40 20.95
C THR A 27 10.04 16.13 21.69
N ILE A 28 9.36 15.02 21.40
CA ILE A 28 9.58 13.68 21.96
C ILE A 28 9.46 12.63 20.84
N SER A 29 10.12 11.50 21.00
CA SER A 29 10.00 10.35 20.08
C SER A 29 9.18 9.23 20.72
N PRO A 30 8.43 8.44 19.92
CA PRO A 30 7.73 7.27 20.43
C PRO A 30 8.70 6.19 20.92
N ASP A 31 8.24 5.38 21.88
CA ASP A 31 9.02 4.23 22.38
C ASP A 31 9.29 3.19 21.29
N ILE A 32 8.37 3.08 20.33
CA ILE A 32 8.50 2.25 19.15
C ILE A 32 8.15 3.12 17.93
N ALA A 33 9.15 3.41 17.10
CA ALA A 33 8.97 4.09 15.83
C ALA A 33 8.87 3.06 14.69
N ILE A 34 7.93 3.20 13.78
CA ILE A 34 7.86 2.41 12.54
C ILE A 34 8.08 3.33 11.35
N ILE A 35 9.04 2.97 10.50
CA ILE A 35 9.31 3.66 9.25
C ILE A 35 9.02 2.67 8.12
N HIS A 36 7.88 2.85 7.44
CA HIS A 36 7.47 1.98 6.33
C HIS A 36 8.29 2.28 5.07
N ASN A 37 7.73 3.08 4.15
CA ASN A 37 8.37 3.56 2.95
C ASN A 37 8.31 5.08 2.93
N ILE A 38 9.32 5.74 2.34
CA ILE A 38 9.37 7.19 2.17
C ILE A 38 9.61 7.46 0.69
N THR A 39 8.55 7.87 0.00
CA THR A 39 8.56 8.28 -1.41
C THR A 39 8.31 9.79 -1.50
N SER A 40 8.75 10.44 -2.58
CA SER A 40 8.55 11.88 -2.76
C SER A 40 7.05 12.21 -2.78
N GLU A 41 6.61 13.04 -1.84
CA GLU A 41 5.22 13.49 -1.71
C GLU A 41 5.20 14.94 -1.22
N HIS A 42 4.11 15.66 -1.49
CA HIS A 42 3.89 17.04 -1.01
C HIS A 42 4.92 18.10 -1.47
N LEU A 43 5.44 17.99 -2.70
CA LEU A 43 6.36 19.00 -3.28
C LEU A 43 5.70 20.36 -3.56
N ASP A 44 4.38 20.46 -3.41
CA ASP A 44 3.61 21.69 -3.36
C ASP A 44 3.79 22.46 -2.04
N TYR A 45 4.20 21.76 -0.96
CA TYR A 45 4.45 22.35 0.35
C TYR A 45 5.93 22.39 0.71
N TYR A 46 6.68 21.33 0.41
CA TYR A 46 8.12 21.24 0.69
C TYR A 46 8.94 21.79 -0.47
N LYS A 47 10.04 22.50 -0.16
CA LYS A 47 10.95 23.06 -1.17
C LYS A 47 11.53 21.97 -2.09
N ASP A 48 11.85 20.83 -1.51
CA ASP A 48 12.42 19.68 -2.20
C ASP A 48 12.15 18.37 -1.43
N THR A 49 12.42 17.24 -2.09
CA THR A 49 12.33 15.91 -1.48
C THR A 49 13.18 15.77 -0.22
N ALA A 50 14.31 16.48 -0.13
CA ALA A 50 15.19 16.39 1.03
C ALA A 50 14.54 17.04 2.25
N GLU A 51 13.79 18.13 2.09
CA GLU A 51 13.01 18.74 3.17
C GLU A 51 11.88 17.84 3.65
N TYR A 52 11.15 17.20 2.72
CA TYR A 52 10.14 16.21 3.08
C TYR A 52 10.73 15.07 3.92
N ILE A 53 11.87 14.51 3.49
CA ILE A 53 12.56 13.44 4.23
C ILE A 53 12.99 13.92 5.63
N ARG A 54 13.60 15.12 5.74
CA ARG A 54 14.01 15.70 7.03
C ARG A 54 12.85 15.88 8.00
N SER A 55 11.65 16.18 7.50
CA SER A 55 10.46 16.29 8.37
C SER A 55 10.08 14.94 9.00
N LYS A 56 10.26 13.83 8.27
CA LYS A 56 9.99 12.47 8.77
C LYS A 56 11.10 11.95 9.68
N GLU A 57 12.35 12.40 9.51
CA GLU A 57 13.47 12.09 10.42
C GLU A 57 13.16 12.46 11.88
N ALA A 58 12.27 13.42 12.10
CA ALA A 58 11.86 13.83 13.44
C ALA A 58 11.27 12.68 14.28
N ILE A 59 10.72 11.63 13.66
CA ILE A 59 10.18 10.46 14.39
C ILE A 59 11.23 9.78 15.27
N THR A 60 12.51 9.78 14.87
CA THR A 60 13.61 9.14 15.62
C THR A 60 14.50 10.14 16.38
N ARG A 61 14.26 11.45 16.24
CA ARG A 61 15.17 12.52 16.70
C ARG A 61 15.45 12.51 18.20
N TYR A 62 14.43 12.23 19.02
CA TYR A 62 14.52 12.26 20.48
C TYR A 62 14.49 10.86 21.09
N GLN A 63 14.74 9.84 20.27
CA GLN A 63 14.67 8.45 20.70
C GLN A 63 15.85 8.11 21.64
N LYS A 64 15.71 7.07 22.47
CA LYS A 64 16.70 6.63 23.47
C LYS A 64 17.16 5.20 23.21
N VAL A 65 18.29 4.80 23.80
CA VAL A 65 18.92 3.47 23.60
C VAL A 65 18.06 2.27 24.00
N ASN A 66 17.07 2.47 24.87
CA ASN A 66 16.11 1.44 25.31
C ASN A 66 14.82 1.40 24.49
N GLN A 67 14.69 2.26 23.47
CA GLN A 67 13.54 2.33 22.57
C GLN A 67 13.86 1.61 21.24
N TYR A 68 12.85 1.46 20.38
CA TYR A 68 12.94 0.65 19.16
C TYR A 68 12.60 1.43 17.90
N VAL A 69 13.36 1.21 16.83
CA VAL A 69 13.00 1.69 15.49
C VAL A 69 12.89 0.49 14.56
N LEU A 70 11.71 0.31 13.98
CA LEU A 70 11.41 -0.72 13.01
C LEU A 70 11.44 -0.09 11.61
N TYR A 71 12.12 -0.73 10.67
CA TYR A 71 12.24 -0.24 9.30
C TYR A 71 12.41 -1.39 8.32
N ASN A 72 12.01 -1.20 7.07
CA ASN A 72 12.26 -2.19 6.03
C ASN A 72 13.53 -1.83 5.23
N PRO A 73 14.60 -2.66 5.25
CA PRO A 73 15.88 -2.35 4.60
C PRO A 73 15.80 -2.31 3.07
N ILE A 74 14.73 -2.81 2.44
CA ILE A 74 14.55 -2.66 0.99
C ILE A 74 14.31 -1.19 0.59
N TYR A 75 13.99 -0.31 1.54
CA TYR A 75 13.78 1.12 1.33
C TYR A 75 14.98 1.90 1.90
N PRO A 76 15.92 2.38 1.05
CA PRO A 76 17.14 3.03 1.51
C PRO A 76 16.91 4.25 2.40
N GLN A 77 15.83 5.00 2.15
CA GLN A 77 15.49 6.15 2.99
C GLN A 77 15.00 5.72 4.38
N ALA A 78 14.22 4.65 4.48
CA ALA A 78 13.78 4.13 5.77
C ALA A 78 14.99 3.63 6.60
N GLU A 79 15.92 2.93 5.96
CA GLU A 79 17.18 2.52 6.58
C GLU A 79 18.03 3.71 7.03
N LYS A 80 18.16 4.74 6.18
CA LYS A 80 18.88 5.96 6.53
C LYS A 80 18.29 6.60 7.79
N ILE A 81 16.98 6.81 7.87
CA ILE A 81 16.35 7.41 9.05
C ILE A 81 16.51 6.53 10.30
N ALA A 82 16.36 5.21 10.16
CA ALA A 82 16.57 4.28 11.26
C ALA A 82 18.01 4.33 11.81
N SER A 83 19.00 4.54 10.93
CA SER A 83 20.41 4.66 11.32
C SER A 83 20.72 5.88 12.19
N LEU A 84 19.92 6.95 12.08
CA LEU A 84 20.05 8.17 12.89
C LEU A 84 19.55 7.98 14.33
N SER A 85 18.69 6.99 14.58
CA SER A 85 18.17 6.71 15.91
C SER A 85 19.26 6.12 16.82
N PRO A 86 19.38 6.53 18.09
CA PRO A 86 20.19 5.79 19.07
C PRO A 86 19.48 4.51 19.58
N GLY A 87 18.20 4.31 19.25
CA GLY A 87 17.43 3.13 19.65
C GLY A 87 17.86 1.83 18.96
N ASN A 88 17.25 0.74 19.41
CA ASN A 88 17.44 -0.60 18.89
C ASN A 88 16.77 -0.72 17.51
N LYS A 89 17.60 -0.99 16.49
CA LYS A 89 17.14 -1.14 15.11
C LYS A 89 16.61 -2.55 14.90
N ILE A 90 15.37 -2.65 14.43
CA ILE A 90 14.77 -3.93 14.06
C ILE A 90 14.37 -3.89 12.58
N LYS A 91 14.93 -4.81 11.81
CA LYS A 91 14.64 -4.94 10.38
C LYS A 91 13.31 -5.67 10.19
N ILE A 92 12.39 -5.06 9.46
CA ILE A 92 11.18 -5.69 8.97
C ILE A 92 11.48 -6.19 7.55
N ASP A 93 11.56 -7.49 7.36
CA ASP A 93 11.73 -8.07 6.03
C ASP A 93 10.74 -9.21 5.82
N THR A 94 9.86 -9.08 4.84
CA THR A 94 8.93 -10.14 4.45
C THR A 94 9.60 -11.23 3.62
N ALA A 95 10.83 -11.04 3.16
CA ALA A 95 11.68 -12.08 2.60
C ALA A 95 12.58 -12.68 3.70
N PRO A 96 12.94 -13.97 3.62
CA PRO A 96 13.93 -14.53 4.51
C PRO A 96 15.28 -13.84 4.27
N THR A 97 15.82 -13.20 5.32
CA THR A 97 17.09 -12.50 5.22
C THR A 97 18.22 -13.52 5.03
N LEU A 98 18.93 -13.47 3.89
CA LEU A 98 20.05 -14.37 3.60
C LEU A 98 21.20 -14.22 4.62
N ASN A 99 21.27 -13.09 5.33
CA ASN A 99 22.30 -12.74 6.30
C ASN A 99 21.71 -12.40 7.68
N ALA A 100 20.79 -13.23 8.20
CA ALA A 100 20.27 -13.03 9.55
C ALA A 100 21.37 -13.20 10.61
N THR A 101 21.46 -12.26 11.56
CA THR A 101 22.41 -12.30 12.68
C THR A 101 21.80 -12.95 13.91
N ASN A 102 22.63 -13.34 14.87
CA ASN A 102 22.18 -13.92 16.16
C ASN A 102 21.39 -12.92 17.03
N SER A 103 21.31 -11.64 16.65
CA SER A 103 20.55 -10.62 17.38
C SER A 103 19.25 -10.20 16.72
N ASP A 104 18.92 -10.74 15.54
CA ASP A 104 17.78 -10.28 14.75
C ASP A 104 16.45 -10.81 15.29
N ILE A 105 15.42 -9.98 15.22
CA ILE A 105 14.00 -10.37 15.34
C ILE A 105 13.38 -10.15 13.98
N GLN A 106 12.67 -11.15 13.46
CA GLN A 106 12.21 -11.14 12.07
C GLN A 106 10.77 -11.64 11.94
N VAL A 107 10.06 -11.09 10.96
CA VAL A 107 8.78 -11.59 10.47
C VAL A 107 8.86 -11.72 8.96
N TYR A 108 8.97 -12.94 8.46
CA TYR A 108 9.17 -13.21 7.02
C TYR A 108 8.18 -14.25 6.49
N LEU A 109 7.98 -14.27 5.18
CA LEU A 109 7.14 -15.24 4.49
C LEU A 109 7.91 -16.55 4.29
N LYS A 110 7.43 -17.65 4.86
CA LYS A 110 7.98 -18.99 4.68
C LYS A 110 6.86 -19.98 4.41
N SER A 111 6.93 -20.67 3.27
CA SER A 111 5.94 -21.69 2.86
C SER A 111 4.48 -21.20 2.96
N HIS A 112 4.21 -19.98 2.49
CA HIS A 112 2.89 -19.30 2.57
C HIS A 112 2.41 -18.91 3.97
N TYR A 113 3.30 -18.85 4.97
CA TYR A 113 3.00 -18.33 6.31
C TYR A 113 3.86 -17.12 6.63
N LEU A 114 3.25 -16.07 7.19
CA LEU A 114 4.01 -15.09 7.96
C LEU A 114 4.54 -15.80 9.22
N THR A 115 5.86 -15.81 9.35
CA THR A 115 6.59 -16.57 10.35
C THR A 115 7.41 -15.62 11.20
N PHE A 116 7.26 -15.72 12.51
CA PHE A 116 8.07 -14.98 13.48
C PHE A 116 9.28 -15.81 13.91
N ARG A 117 10.43 -15.15 14.06
CA ARG A 117 11.64 -15.72 14.64
C ARG A 117 12.35 -14.66 15.50
N ASP A 118 12.77 -15.05 16.70
CA ASP A 118 13.65 -14.26 17.56
C ASP A 118 14.98 -14.99 17.72
N ASN A 119 16.05 -14.48 17.10
CA ASN A 119 17.37 -15.10 17.16
C ASN A 119 18.08 -14.86 18.49
N ARG A 120 17.57 -13.95 19.34
CA ARG A 120 18.10 -13.67 20.67
C ARG A 120 17.65 -14.71 21.70
N ALA A 121 16.64 -15.51 21.36
CA ALA A 121 16.11 -16.53 22.25
C ALA A 121 17.13 -17.66 22.47
N VAL A 122 17.12 -18.25 23.67
CA VAL A 122 17.97 -19.41 24.02
C VAL A 122 17.76 -20.57 23.04
N LYS A 123 16.53 -20.75 22.57
CA LYS A 123 16.16 -21.72 21.53
C LYS A 123 15.50 -20.98 20.37
N ILE A 124 16.20 -20.95 19.24
CA ILE A 124 15.71 -20.33 18.01
C ILE A 124 14.72 -21.27 17.33
N THR A 125 13.47 -20.84 17.19
CA THR A 125 12.41 -21.62 16.51
C THR A 125 11.58 -20.73 15.60
N ASP A 126 11.17 -21.29 14.47
CA ASP A 126 10.16 -20.67 13.60
C ASP A 126 8.78 -20.84 14.19
N GLU A 127 8.09 -19.73 14.38
CA GLU A 127 6.72 -19.70 14.84
C GLU A 127 5.81 -19.24 13.70
N LYS A 128 4.97 -20.15 13.20
CA LYS A 128 3.96 -19.81 12.19
C LYS A 128 2.88 -18.94 12.83
N ILE A 129 2.67 -17.74 12.29
CA ILE A 129 1.66 -16.81 12.81
C ILE A 129 0.36 -16.96 12.03
N VAL A 130 0.37 -16.74 10.72
CA VAL A 130 -0.86 -16.77 9.91
C VAL A 130 -0.54 -17.18 8.48
N SER A 131 -1.44 -17.96 7.86
CA SER A 131 -1.33 -18.29 6.44
C SER A 131 -1.68 -17.06 5.59
N GLN A 132 -0.92 -16.83 4.52
CA GLN A 132 -1.16 -15.75 3.57
C GLN A 132 -2.59 -15.78 2.98
N ASN A 133 -3.18 -16.97 2.82
CA ASN A 133 -4.53 -17.12 2.26
C ASN A 133 -5.65 -16.77 3.26
N GLU A 134 -5.32 -16.64 4.54
CA GLU A 134 -6.26 -16.27 5.59
C GLU A 134 -6.17 -14.77 5.95
N ILE A 135 -5.29 -14.04 5.28
CA ILE A 135 -5.13 -12.59 5.45
C ILE A 135 -6.15 -11.90 4.52
N PRO A 136 -7.05 -11.06 5.06
CA PRO A 136 -8.07 -10.37 4.25
C PRO A 136 -7.49 -9.24 3.36
N LEU A 137 -6.24 -8.84 3.62
CA LEU A 137 -5.51 -7.84 2.85
C LEU A 137 -4.71 -8.45 1.70
N LEU A 138 -4.79 -7.82 0.53
CA LEU A 138 -4.17 -8.33 -0.70
C LEU A 138 -2.78 -7.73 -0.94
N GLY A 139 -1.90 -8.55 -1.54
CA GLY A 139 -0.61 -8.11 -2.03
C GLY A 139 0.53 -8.11 -1.01
N MET A 140 1.76 -8.19 -1.52
CA MET A 140 2.99 -8.25 -0.72
C MET A 140 3.20 -7.01 0.16
N HIS A 141 2.81 -5.82 -0.35
CA HIS A 141 2.90 -4.57 0.42
C HIS A 141 2.07 -4.63 1.71
N ASN A 142 0.93 -5.33 1.73
CA ASN A 142 0.15 -5.49 2.95
C ASN A 142 0.78 -6.51 3.91
N LEU A 143 1.51 -7.51 3.42
CA LEU A 143 2.33 -8.36 4.29
C LEU A 143 3.41 -7.52 5.00
N GLN A 144 4.00 -6.55 4.30
CA GLN A 144 4.96 -5.60 4.88
C GLN A 144 4.32 -4.64 5.89
N ASN A 145 3.03 -4.34 5.77
CA ASN A 145 2.26 -3.57 6.77
C ASN A 145 1.90 -4.42 8.01
N ILE A 146 1.65 -5.72 7.82
CA ILE A 146 1.32 -6.65 8.91
C ILE A 146 2.57 -7.05 9.71
N ALA A 147 3.71 -7.22 9.05
CA ALA A 147 4.96 -7.64 9.69
C ALA A 147 5.38 -6.82 10.93
N PRO A 148 5.39 -5.47 10.92
CA PRO A 148 5.69 -4.69 12.13
C PRO A 148 4.65 -4.90 13.23
N SER A 149 3.37 -5.07 12.88
CA SER A 149 2.30 -5.32 13.85
C SER A 149 2.49 -6.65 14.59
N ILE A 150 2.87 -7.71 13.86
CA ILE A 150 3.24 -9.00 14.46
C ILE A 150 4.42 -8.81 15.41
N LEU A 151 5.48 -8.16 14.93
CA LEU A 151 6.72 -7.99 15.67
C LEU A 151 6.47 -7.24 16.99
N ILE A 152 5.73 -6.13 16.94
CA ILE A 152 5.35 -5.35 18.12
C ILE A 152 4.51 -6.20 19.07
N ALA A 153 3.47 -6.89 18.58
CA ALA A 153 2.65 -7.75 19.42
C ALA A 153 3.47 -8.84 20.13
N LYS A 154 4.48 -9.40 19.46
CA LYS A 154 5.42 -10.36 20.06
C LYS A 154 6.33 -9.70 21.11
N LEU A 155 6.80 -8.47 20.89
CA LEU A 155 7.54 -7.70 21.90
C LEU A 155 6.71 -7.43 23.17
N PHE A 156 5.39 -7.23 23.02
CA PHE A 156 4.46 -7.10 24.15
C PHE A 156 4.03 -8.45 24.76
N GLY A 157 4.57 -9.58 24.29
CA GLY A 157 4.23 -10.90 24.81
C GLY A 157 2.81 -11.37 24.46
N ILE A 158 2.18 -10.80 23.44
CA ILE A 158 0.84 -11.22 23.02
C ILE A 158 0.91 -12.64 22.43
N PRO A 159 0.03 -13.57 22.87
CA PRO A 159 -0.01 -14.92 22.34
C PRO A 159 -0.29 -14.94 20.84
N THR A 160 0.39 -15.84 20.13
CA THR A 160 0.25 -15.99 18.67
C THR A 160 -1.20 -16.23 18.25
N THR A 161 -1.97 -17.01 19.00
CA THR A 161 -3.40 -17.23 18.72
C THR A 161 -4.20 -15.93 18.64
N LYS A 162 -3.92 -14.95 19.52
CA LYS A 162 -4.57 -13.63 19.49
C LYS A 162 -4.10 -12.79 18.31
N ILE A 163 -2.80 -12.84 17.99
CA ILE A 163 -2.22 -12.14 16.82
C ILE A 163 -2.85 -12.68 15.54
N THR A 164 -2.89 -14.00 15.37
CA THR A 164 -3.52 -14.67 14.23
C THR A 164 -4.98 -14.28 14.08
N GLN A 165 -5.75 -14.31 15.18
CA GLN A 165 -7.16 -13.95 15.16
C GLN A 165 -7.36 -12.49 14.73
N ALA A 166 -6.60 -11.56 15.30
CA ALA A 166 -6.69 -10.14 14.96
C ALA A 166 -6.37 -9.86 13.48
N ILE A 167 -5.39 -10.55 12.90
CA ILE A 167 -5.07 -10.42 11.48
C ILE A 167 -6.20 -10.97 10.60
N LYS A 168 -6.74 -12.15 10.93
CA LYS A 168 -7.82 -12.79 10.16
C LYS A 168 -9.12 -12.00 10.19
N SER A 169 -9.41 -11.34 11.31
CA SER A 169 -10.60 -10.51 11.49
C SER A 169 -10.41 -9.06 11.07
N PHE A 170 -9.27 -8.69 10.48
CA PHE A 170 -9.01 -7.32 10.08
C PHE A 170 -9.95 -6.92 8.92
N GLU A 171 -10.72 -5.86 9.10
CA GLU A 171 -11.55 -5.32 8.04
C GLU A 171 -10.75 -4.28 7.24
N PRO A 172 -10.48 -4.52 5.94
CA PRO A 172 -9.80 -3.54 5.12
C PRO A 172 -10.59 -2.22 5.05
N LEU A 173 -9.86 -1.10 4.98
CA LEU A 173 -10.50 0.18 4.77
C LEU A 173 -11.30 0.19 3.45
N PRO A 174 -12.50 0.78 3.44
CA PRO A 174 -13.23 1.05 2.21
C PRO A 174 -12.31 1.70 1.16
N HIS A 175 -12.49 1.36 -0.12
CA HIS A 175 -11.74 1.98 -1.23
C HIS A 175 -10.24 1.67 -1.30
N ARG A 176 -9.76 0.70 -0.51
CA ARG A 176 -8.36 0.23 -0.53
C ARG A 176 -8.31 -1.25 -0.90
N LEU A 177 -8.02 -1.55 -2.17
CA LEU A 177 -8.05 -2.89 -2.77
C LEU A 177 -9.31 -3.70 -2.40
N GLU A 178 -10.45 -3.03 -2.28
CA GLU A 178 -11.71 -3.62 -1.87
C GLU A 178 -12.27 -4.48 -3.01
N LYS A 179 -12.32 -5.80 -2.81
CA LYS A 179 -13.05 -6.72 -3.70
C LYS A 179 -14.55 -6.52 -3.50
N VAL A 180 -15.18 -5.73 -4.37
CA VAL A 180 -16.59 -5.33 -4.23
C VAL A 180 -17.54 -6.50 -4.56
N ALA A 181 -17.29 -7.18 -5.68
CA ALA A 181 -18.07 -8.34 -6.12
C ALA A 181 -17.32 -9.18 -7.16
N LYS A 182 -17.82 -10.39 -7.41
CA LYS A 182 -17.48 -11.22 -8.56
C LYS A 182 -18.76 -11.41 -9.40
N ILE A 183 -18.77 -10.94 -10.65
CA ILE A 183 -19.93 -11.00 -11.55
C ILE A 183 -19.48 -11.68 -12.84
N ASN A 184 -20.17 -12.75 -13.26
CA ASN A 184 -19.82 -13.53 -14.46
C ASN A 184 -18.33 -13.92 -14.49
N GLU A 185 -17.80 -14.41 -13.37
CA GLU A 185 -16.39 -14.76 -13.19
C GLU A 185 -15.38 -13.58 -13.29
N VAL A 186 -15.83 -12.33 -13.42
CA VAL A 186 -15.00 -11.12 -13.41
C VAL A 186 -14.96 -10.53 -12.00
N ILE A 187 -13.77 -10.21 -11.50
CA ILE A 187 -13.57 -9.61 -10.18
C ILE A 187 -13.55 -8.08 -10.31
N TYR A 188 -14.35 -7.39 -9.49
CA TYR A 188 -14.39 -5.92 -9.44
C TYR A 188 -13.68 -5.44 -8.18
N VAL A 189 -12.62 -4.65 -8.37
CA VAL A 189 -11.73 -4.19 -7.29
C VAL A 189 -11.71 -2.66 -7.24
N ASN A 190 -12.08 -2.12 -6.08
CA ASN A 190 -12.11 -0.70 -5.79
C ASN A 190 -10.86 -0.30 -4.99
N ASP A 191 -9.93 0.37 -5.64
CA ASP A 191 -8.75 0.98 -5.02
C ASP A 191 -8.71 2.48 -5.29
N SER A 192 -9.86 3.16 -5.14
CA SER A 192 -9.98 4.61 -5.38
C SER A 192 -9.03 5.46 -4.52
N MET A 193 -8.53 4.93 -3.40
CA MET A 193 -7.48 5.55 -2.58
C MET A 193 -6.09 5.56 -3.23
N ALA A 194 -5.87 4.82 -4.33
CA ALA A 194 -4.62 4.88 -5.09
C ALA A 194 -4.53 6.19 -5.90
N THR A 195 -4.39 7.31 -5.20
CA THR A 195 -4.32 8.66 -5.78
C THR A 195 -2.94 9.03 -6.30
N MET A 196 -1.96 8.11 -6.21
CA MET A 196 -0.57 8.28 -6.65
C MET A 196 -0.12 7.09 -7.50
N PRO A 197 0.82 7.28 -8.45
CA PRO A 197 1.37 6.22 -9.29
C PRO A 197 1.84 4.98 -8.51
N ASP A 198 2.59 5.16 -7.41
CA ASP A 198 3.12 4.05 -6.59
C ASP A 198 2.04 3.18 -5.96
N ALA A 199 0.91 3.78 -5.56
CA ALA A 199 -0.23 3.05 -5.02
C ALA A 199 -0.89 2.21 -6.11
N ALA A 200 -1.08 2.77 -7.31
CA ALA A 200 -1.65 2.05 -8.45
C ALA A 200 -0.72 0.93 -8.97
N ILE A 201 0.60 1.12 -8.92
CA ILE A 201 1.60 0.07 -9.18
C ILE A 201 1.45 -1.10 -8.21
N SER A 202 1.25 -0.78 -6.91
CA SER A 202 1.03 -1.78 -5.87
C SER A 202 -0.27 -2.56 -6.09
N ALA A 203 -1.32 -1.88 -6.57
CA ALA A 203 -2.59 -2.49 -6.93
C ALA A 203 -2.47 -3.46 -8.12
N LEU A 204 -1.83 -3.03 -9.22
CA LEU A 204 -1.57 -3.88 -10.39
C LEU A 204 -0.79 -5.14 -10.01
N SER A 205 0.18 -5.01 -9.11
CA SER A 205 1.01 -6.14 -8.64
C SER A 205 0.22 -7.20 -7.87
N CYS A 206 -0.98 -6.88 -7.36
CA CYS A 206 -1.83 -7.86 -6.67
C CYS A 206 -2.52 -8.84 -7.63
N PHE A 207 -2.54 -8.52 -8.93
CA PHE A 207 -3.26 -9.28 -9.96
C PHE A 207 -2.36 -9.60 -11.15
N SER A 208 -1.05 -9.80 -10.91
CA SER A 208 -0.05 -10.04 -11.97
C SER A 208 -0.40 -11.23 -12.87
N ASP A 209 -1.11 -12.23 -12.35
CA ASP A 209 -1.42 -13.47 -13.04
C ASP A 209 -2.79 -13.46 -13.73
N GLN A 210 -3.52 -12.34 -13.68
CA GLN A 210 -4.85 -12.19 -14.27
C GLN A 210 -4.88 -11.07 -15.31
N PRO A 211 -5.68 -11.17 -16.38
CA PRO A 211 -5.89 -10.04 -17.29
C PRO A 211 -6.64 -8.90 -16.58
N ILE A 212 -6.19 -7.67 -16.81
CA ILE A 212 -6.69 -6.49 -16.12
C ILE A 212 -7.31 -5.52 -17.12
N ILE A 213 -8.48 -5.01 -16.75
CA ILE A 213 -9.05 -3.79 -17.29
C ILE A 213 -8.87 -2.69 -16.24
N LEU A 214 -8.06 -1.69 -16.55
CA LEU A 214 -7.65 -0.65 -15.61
C LEU A 214 -8.49 0.61 -15.79
N LEU A 215 -9.09 1.10 -14.71
CA LEU A 215 -9.67 2.44 -14.65
C LEU A 215 -8.62 3.36 -14.00
N ALA A 216 -8.04 4.26 -14.80
CA ALA A 216 -6.92 5.12 -14.41
C ALA A 216 -7.18 6.59 -14.76
N GLY A 217 -6.37 7.48 -14.19
CA GLY A 217 -6.40 8.92 -14.47
C GLY A 217 -7.26 9.74 -13.50
N GLY A 218 -7.26 11.04 -13.72
CA GLY A 218 -7.92 12.04 -12.90
C GLY A 218 -7.20 13.39 -12.94
N HIS A 219 -7.10 14.04 -11.78
CA HIS A 219 -6.54 15.38 -11.66
C HIS A 219 -5.02 15.43 -11.82
N GLU A 220 -4.54 16.49 -12.48
CA GLU A 220 -3.10 16.71 -12.68
C GLU A 220 -2.44 17.29 -11.43
N ARG A 221 -1.31 16.72 -11.03
CA ARG A 221 -0.45 17.25 -9.96
C ARG A 221 1.04 17.14 -10.32
N ASN A 222 1.35 17.16 -11.61
CA ASN A 222 2.70 16.96 -12.15
C ASN A 222 3.35 15.66 -11.67
N GLN A 223 2.54 14.61 -11.45
CA GLN A 223 3.07 13.30 -11.08
C GLN A 223 3.88 12.68 -12.23
N ASP A 224 4.93 11.95 -11.86
CA ASP A 224 5.72 11.15 -12.80
C ASP A 224 4.99 9.83 -13.09
N PHE A 225 4.56 9.65 -14.34
CA PHE A 225 3.88 8.44 -14.79
C PHE A 225 4.82 7.40 -15.39
N ILE A 226 6.10 7.69 -15.59
CA ILE A 226 7.04 6.74 -16.20
C ILE A 226 7.06 5.40 -15.46
N PRO A 227 7.16 5.34 -14.11
CA PRO A 227 7.14 4.07 -13.38
C PRO A 227 5.81 3.33 -13.54
N PHE A 228 4.69 4.06 -13.55
CA PHE A 228 3.36 3.46 -13.66
C PHE A 228 3.08 2.93 -15.05
N ALA A 229 3.44 3.69 -16.08
CA ALA A 229 3.40 3.26 -17.47
C ALA A 229 4.23 2.00 -17.72
N LYS A 230 5.46 1.97 -17.19
CA LYS A 230 6.32 0.77 -17.23
C LYS A 230 5.61 -0.42 -16.60
N LYS A 231 5.04 -0.25 -15.40
CA LYS A 231 4.31 -1.32 -14.72
C LYS A 231 3.07 -1.80 -15.49
N ILE A 232 2.31 -0.90 -16.11
CA ILE A 232 1.14 -1.25 -16.94
C ILE A 232 1.56 -2.14 -18.12
N VAL A 233 2.69 -1.81 -18.76
CA VAL A 233 3.23 -2.59 -19.87
C VAL A 233 3.67 -3.99 -19.42
N GLU A 234 4.36 -4.08 -18.28
CA GLU A 234 4.82 -5.34 -17.68
C GLU A 234 3.70 -6.21 -17.09
N SER A 235 2.54 -5.63 -16.79
CA SER A 235 1.38 -6.34 -16.22
C SER A 235 0.45 -6.88 -17.31
N ASN A 236 -0.56 -7.68 -16.96
CA ASN A 236 -1.54 -8.22 -17.92
C ASN A 236 -2.70 -7.23 -18.25
N VAL A 237 -2.41 -5.93 -18.29
CA VAL A 237 -3.42 -4.91 -18.67
C VAL A 237 -3.77 -5.04 -20.16
N LYS A 238 -5.03 -5.32 -20.47
CA LYS A 238 -5.54 -5.45 -21.85
C LYS A 238 -6.45 -4.30 -22.30
N ALA A 239 -7.03 -3.57 -21.35
CA ALA A 239 -7.83 -2.39 -21.64
C ALA A 239 -7.68 -1.32 -20.55
N MET A 240 -7.87 -0.06 -20.92
CA MET A 240 -7.80 1.09 -20.02
C MET A 240 -8.97 2.06 -20.24
N ALA A 241 -9.76 2.31 -19.20
CA ALA A 241 -10.69 3.43 -19.15
C ALA A 241 -9.97 4.61 -18.46
N LEU A 242 -9.84 5.72 -19.15
CA LEU A 242 -9.00 6.84 -18.74
C LEU A 242 -9.84 8.06 -18.39
N PHE A 243 -9.78 8.48 -17.13
CA PHE A 243 -10.39 9.71 -16.69
C PHE A 243 -9.48 10.91 -17.04
N PRO A 244 -10.04 12.01 -17.59
CA PRO A 244 -9.34 13.28 -17.70
C PRO A 244 -9.06 13.88 -16.31
N ALA A 245 -8.13 14.83 -16.19
CA ALA A 245 -7.37 15.47 -17.26
C ALA A 245 -6.09 14.72 -17.67
N ASN A 246 -5.54 13.88 -16.79
CA ASN A 246 -4.19 13.32 -16.99
C ASN A 246 -4.16 11.91 -17.61
N GLY A 247 -5.32 11.27 -17.81
CA GLY A 247 -5.41 9.92 -18.36
C GLY A 247 -4.73 9.79 -19.73
N ALA A 248 -4.93 10.77 -20.61
CA ALA A 248 -4.26 10.83 -21.91
C ALA A 248 -2.72 10.86 -21.78
N ARG A 249 -2.19 11.70 -20.87
CA ARG A 249 -0.74 11.78 -20.58
C ARG A 249 -0.17 10.47 -20.06
N LEU A 250 -0.90 9.76 -19.19
CA LEU A 250 -0.52 8.43 -18.75
C LEU A 250 -0.43 7.46 -19.93
N PHE A 251 -1.40 7.49 -20.85
CA PHE A 251 -1.38 6.60 -22.01
C PHE A 251 -0.27 6.92 -23.01
N GLU A 252 0.08 8.19 -23.19
CA GLU A 252 1.26 8.57 -23.98
C GLU A 252 2.54 7.95 -23.41
N GLU A 253 2.72 7.95 -22.09
CA GLU A 253 3.85 7.28 -21.44
C GLU A 253 3.79 5.76 -21.62
N VAL A 254 2.61 5.14 -21.56
CA VAL A 254 2.44 3.70 -21.87
C VAL A 254 2.87 3.41 -23.31
N GLN A 255 2.48 4.24 -24.27
CA GLN A 255 2.89 4.08 -25.67
C GLN A 255 4.40 4.23 -25.88
N LYS A 256 5.05 5.17 -25.17
CA LYS A 256 6.51 5.31 -25.18
C LYS A 256 7.17 4.04 -24.64
N GLN A 257 6.70 3.51 -23.51
CA GLN A 257 7.25 2.30 -22.91
C GLN A 257 7.10 1.06 -23.81
N LEU A 258 5.94 0.90 -24.48
CA LEU A 258 5.74 -0.17 -25.46
C LEU A 258 6.76 -0.11 -26.60
N LYS A 259 7.02 1.09 -27.13
CA LYS A 259 8.01 1.31 -28.20
C LYS A 259 9.43 1.04 -27.70
N THR A 260 9.80 1.57 -26.54
CA THR A 260 11.14 1.40 -25.95
C THR A 260 11.46 -0.07 -25.67
N GLN A 261 10.48 -0.86 -25.26
CA GLN A 261 10.64 -2.29 -24.96
C GLN A 261 10.39 -3.20 -26.18
N ASN A 262 10.08 -2.63 -27.35
CA ASN A 262 9.73 -3.35 -28.58
C ASN A 262 8.60 -4.38 -28.39
N LEU A 263 7.60 -4.04 -27.57
CA LEU A 263 6.48 -4.91 -27.23
C LEU A 263 5.28 -4.63 -28.13
N GLN A 264 4.76 -5.67 -28.79
CA GLN A 264 3.57 -5.60 -29.64
C GLN A 264 2.26 -5.84 -28.88
N LYS A 265 2.18 -5.31 -27.66
CA LYS A 265 1.02 -5.49 -26.79
C LYS A 265 -0.09 -4.51 -27.18
N LYS A 266 -1.27 -5.04 -27.53
CA LYS A 266 -2.46 -4.23 -27.82
C LYS A 266 -3.23 -3.96 -26.54
N ILE A 267 -3.39 -2.67 -26.21
CA ILE A 267 -4.20 -2.21 -25.09
C ILE A 267 -5.35 -1.38 -25.67
N SER A 268 -6.59 -1.83 -25.49
CA SER A 268 -7.77 -1.04 -25.86
C SER A 268 -7.92 0.14 -24.91
N VAL A 269 -8.18 1.34 -25.42
CA VAL A 269 -8.24 2.54 -24.58
C VAL A 269 -9.45 3.39 -24.94
N LYS A 270 -10.08 3.96 -23.91
CA LYS A 270 -11.15 4.95 -24.06
C LYS A 270 -11.01 6.03 -22.98
N GLU A 271 -11.08 7.29 -23.40
CA GLU A 271 -11.30 8.41 -22.48
C GLU A 271 -12.77 8.40 -22.03
N VAL A 272 -13.01 8.56 -20.73
CA VAL A 272 -14.33 8.43 -20.10
C VAL A 272 -14.58 9.60 -19.14
N HIS A 273 -15.81 10.09 -19.12
CA HIS A 273 -16.19 11.28 -18.34
C HIS A 273 -17.10 10.96 -17.14
N SER A 274 -17.37 9.68 -16.91
CA SER A 274 -18.17 9.21 -15.77
C SER A 274 -17.76 7.79 -15.35
N MET A 275 -18.12 7.41 -14.12
CA MET A 275 -17.91 6.04 -13.65
C MET A 275 -18.73 5.03 -14.47
N ASP A 276 -19.94 5.41 -14.88
CA ASP A 276 -20.81 4.60 -15.74
C ASP A 276 -20.15 4.29 -17.09
N GLU A 277 -19.61 5.30 -17.77
CA GLU A 277 -18.88 5.11 -19.03
C GLU A 277 -17.65 4.20 -18.87
N ALA A 278 -16.91 4.38 -17.77
CA ALA A 278 -15.73 3.60 -17.45
C ALA A 278 -16.07 2.11 -17.27
N LEU A 279 -17.13 1.83 -16.51
CA LEU A 279 -17.54 0.47 -16.19
C LEU A 279 -18.28 -0.22 -17.35
N GLN A 280 -19.03 0.53 -18.16
CA GLN A 280 -19.61 0.02 -19.40
C GLN A 280 -18.51 -0.40 -20.38
N PHE A 281 -17.55 0.48 -20.66
CA PHE A 281 -16.39 0.15 -21.51
C PHE A 281 -15.63 -1.07 -20.96
N SER A 282 -15.48 -1.14 -19.64
CA SER A 282 -14.77 -2.24 -19.00
C SER A 282 -15.50 -3.57 -19.16
N GLN A 283 -16.83 -3.59 -19.07
CA GLN A 283 -17.64 -4.79 -19.33
C GLN A 283 -17.55 -5.26 -20.77
N GLU A 284 -17.53 -4.34 -21.75
CA GLU A 284 -17.38 -4.67 -23.17
C GLU A 284 -16.06 -5.38 -23.49
N HIS A 285 -15.03 -5.20 -22.65
CA HIS A 285 -13.69 -5.76 -22.81
C HIS A 285 -13.37 -6.89 -21.83
N ALA A 286 -14.26 -7.17 -20.88
CA ALA A 286 -14.05 -8.17 -19.85
C ALA A 286 -14.46 -9.58 -20.29
N SER A 287 -13.82 -10.57 -19.71
CA SER A 287 -14.02 -11.99 -19.93
C SER A 287 -13.90 -12.73 -18.59
N PRO A 288 -14.54 -13.90 -18.42
CA PRO A 288 -14.37 -14.74 -17.23
C PRO A 288 -12.91 -14.89 -16.81
N GLY A 289 -12.61 -14.63 -15.53
CA GLY A 289 -11.24 -14.69 -14.98
C GLY A 289 -10.51 -13.34 -14.92
N ASP A 290 -11.03 -12.31 -15.59
CA ASP A 290 -10.46 -10.97 -15.58
C ASP A 290 -10.68 -10.20 -14.27
N VAL A 291 -9.91 -9.13 -14.11
CA VAL A 291 -10.07 -8.13 -13.05
C VAL A 291 -10.39 -6.77 -13.66
N ILE A 292 -11.51 -6.16 -13.23
CA ILE A 292 -11.78 -4.74 -13.43
C ILE A 292 -11.27 -3.99 -12.20
N LEU A 293 -10.18 -3.24 -12.38
CA LEU A 293 -9.45 -2.59 -11.31
C LEU A 293 -9.57 -1.07 -11.40
N LEU A 294 -10.22 -0.45 -10.40
CA LEU A 294 -10.12 0.99 -10.19
C LEU A 294 -8.86 1.30 -9.39
N ALA A 295 -7.78 1.67 -10.08
CA ALA A 295 -6.52 2.09 -9.49
C ALA A 295 -6.04 3.36 -10.21
N PRO A 296 -6.53 4.54 -9.80
CA PRO A 296 -6.48 5.75 -10.61
C PRO A 296 -5.06 6.27 -10.87
N GLY A 297 -4.13 6.07 -9.92
CA GLY A 297 -2.78 6.64 -9.99
C GLY A 297 -2.77 8.17 -9.93
N ALA A 298 -3.92 8.78 -9.62
CA ALA A 298 -4.15 10.21 -9.66
C ALA A 298 -5.29 10.63 -8.70
N ALA A 299 -5.22 11.88 -8.25
CA ALA A 299 -6.28 12.52 -7.47
C ALA A 299 -7.61 12.56 -8.25
N SER A 300 -8.74 12.62 -7.54
CA SER A 300 -10.08 12.42 -8.11
C SER A 300 -10.78 13.69 -8.59
N PHE A 301 -10.26 14.86 -8.27
CA PHE A 301 -10.93 16.15 -8.50
C PHE A 301 -11.21 16.40 -9.99
N GLY A 302 -12.36 17.02 -10.27
CA GLY A 302 -12.86 17.27 -11.61
C GLY A 302 -14.16 16.52 -11.83
N ILE A 303 -14.08 15.24 -12.22
CA ILE A 303 -15.25 14.37 -12.43
C ILE A 303 -15.91 13.96 -11.10
N PHE A 304 -15.12 13.86 -10.03
CA PHE A 304 -15.56 13.39 -8.72
C PHE A 304 -15.29 14.43 -7.65
N GLU A 305 -16.09 14.43 -6.59
CA GLU A 305 -15.91 15.36 -5.46
C GLU A 305 -14.62 15.06 -4.70
N ASN A 306 -14.34 13.78 -4.46
CA ASN A 306 -13.17 13.28 -3.76
C ASN A 306 -12.98 11.77 -4.06
N TYR A 307 -11.95 11.15 -3.47
CA TYR A 307 -11.65 9.75 -3.72
C TYR A 307 -12.76 8.82 -3.20
N ALA A 308 -13.46 9.20 -2.12
CA ALA A 308 -14.55 8.42 -1.56
C ALA A 308 -15.77 8.46 -2.46
N ASP A 309 -16.13 9.63 -3.02
CA ASP A 309 -17.19 9.76 -4.04
C ASP A 309 -16.90 8.87 -5.26
N ARG A 310 -15.70 8.97 -5.84
CA ARG A 310 -15.26 8.09 -6.94
C ARG A 310 -15.38 6.61 -6.59
N GLY A 311 -14.92 6.23 -5.40
CA GLY A 311 -14.97 4.85 -4.93
C GLY A 311 -16.38 4.35 -4.61
N ASN A 312 -17.26 5.22 -4.12
CA ASN A 312 -18.67 4.92 -3.84
C ASN A 312 -19.44 4.71 -5.14
N LYS A 313 -19.28 5.59 -6.14
CA LYS A 313 -19.89 5.40 -7.46
C LYS A 313 -19.52 4.07 -8.09
N PHE A 314 -18.23 3.67 -8.01
CA PHE A 314 -17.79 2.34 -8.46
C PHE A 314 -18.52 1.23 -7.68
N ARG A 315 -18.52 1.31 -6.35
CA ARG A 315 -19.14 0.30 -5.47
C ARG A 315 -20.62 0.16 -5.74
N GLU A 316 -21.35 1.26 -5.84
CA GLU A 316 -22.79 1.30 -6.09
C GLU A 316 -23.13 0.70 -7.44
N TRP A 317 -22.41 1.09 -8.49
CA TRP A 317 -22.59 0.54 -9.83
C TRP A 317 -22.43 -0.99 -9.83
N VAL A 318 -21.35 -1.48 -9.22
CA VAL A 318 -21.05 -2.92 -9.14
C VAL A 318 -22.11 -3.65 -8.32
N LYS A 319 -22.51 -3.11 -7.16
CA LYS A 319 -23.55 -3.70 -6.31
C LYS A 319 -24.91 -3.74 -7.01
N ASN A 320 -25.26 -2.70 -7.77
CA ASN A 320 -26.50 -2.66 -8.54
C ASN A 320 -26.50 -3.72 -9.65
N LYS A 321 -25.36 -3.94 -10.31
CA LYS A 321 -25.20 -4.98 -11.33
C LYS A 321 -25.19 -6.40 -10.76
N ALA A 322 -24.69 -6.58 -9.54
CA ALA A 322 -24.64 -7.89 -8.87
C ALA A 322 -26.00 -8.36 -8.33
N ARG A 323 -27.00 -7.47 -8.22
CA ARG A 323 -28.35 -7.86 -7.82
C ARG A 323 -28.97 -8.73 -8.93
N PRO A 324 -29.66 -9.82 -8.59
CA PRO A 324 -30.40 -10.60 -9.58
C PRO A 324 -31.40 -9.66 -10.29
N GLN A 325 -31.35 -9.64 -11.62
CA GLN A 325 -32.39 -8.96 -12.40
C GLN A 325 -33.71 -9.69 -12.12
N LYS A 326 -34.68 -8.96 -11.58
CA LYS A 326 -36.06 -9.44 -11.42
C LYS A 326 -36.73 -9.56 -12.78
#